data_AF-A0A2N3NHT0-F1
#
_entry.id   AF-A0A2N3NHT0-F1
#
_cell.length_a   1.000
_cell.length_b   1.000
_cell.length_c   1.000
_cell.angle_alpha   90.00
_cell.angle_beta   90.00
_cell.angle_gamma   90.00
#
_symmetry.space_group_name_H-M   'P 1'
#
loop_
_entity.id
_entity.type
_entity.pdbx_description
1 polymer ?
#
loop_
_entity_poly.entity_id
_entity_poly.type
_entity_poly.pdbx_seq_one_letter_code
_entity_poly.pdbx_strand_id
1 'polypeptide(L)'
;MRVPKLSLLTSILSLPILTIANTEKAIFLAPQPSSNTAQHPTLAPWYLTTLPVLTSTNFSIRTHLPAQFPSAASPGSESWYLLDDLNPDQRYEVRVCWAATQPTAFTLTTYTVPEVLDDADLITSLSAYAASQKPREDADAKTKTESSKLLLRVITAADYFTENKKLMTNPEPVYVDLILDPFLFNVLPRSLVPTVGYIAALVPVAWVVARWVSGAMVRVARGGEDVNVKKHN
;
A
#
# COMPACT_ATOMS: atom_id res chain seq x y z
N MET A 1 -14.28 1.62 -43.73
CA MET A 1 -12.99 1.57 -43.01
C MET A 1 -13.09 0.55 -41.87
N ARG A 2 -12.37 -0.58 -41.94
CA ARG A 2 -12.28 -1.55 -40.84
C ARG A 2 -11.21 -1.06 -39.87
N VAL A 3 -11.60 -0.46 -38.76
CA VAL A 3 -10.67 -0.29 -37.64
C VAL A 3 -10.32 -1.71 -37.16
N PRO A 4 -9.05 -2.14 -37.19
CA PRO A 4 -8.70 -3.47 -36.74
C PRO A 4 -9.08 -3.56 -35.25
N LYS A 5 -9.92 -4.52 -34.88
CA LYS A 5 -10.42 -4.70 -33.49
C LYS A 5 -9.29 -4.78 -32.46
N LEU A 6 -8.09 -5.17 -32.90
CA LEU A 6 -6.85 -5.17 -32.12
C LEU A 6 -6.37 -3.76 -31.73
N SER A 7 -6.58 -2.76 -32.60
CA SER A 7 -6.23 -1.34 -32.35
C SER A 7 -7.16 -0.69 -31.33
N LEU A 8 -8.45 -1.06 -31.30
CA LEU A 8 -9.37 -0.57 -30.27
C LEU A 8 -9.06 -1.18 -28.90
N LEU A 9 -8.74 -2.48 -28.85
CA LEU A 9 -8.39 -3.17 -27.60
C LEU A 9 -7.08 -2.65 -27.00
N THR A 10 -6.06 -2.42 -27.84
CA THR A 10 -4.79 -1.82 -27.41
C THR A 10 -4.97 -0.38 -26.94
N SER A 11 -5.83 0.40 -27.60
CA SER A 11 -6.14 1.77 -27.18
C SER A 11 -6.91 1.85 -25.86
N ILE A 12 -7.74 0.86 -25.51
CA ILE A 12 -8.44 0.81 -24.21
C ILE A 12 -7.48 0.37 -23.09
N LEU A 13 -6.57 -0.57 -23.37
CA LEU A 13 -5.55 -1.00 -22.41
C LEU A 13 -4.51 0.08 -22.08
N SER A 14 -4.33 1.07 -22.96
CA SER A 14 -3.32 2.12 -22.81
C SER A 14 -3.81 3.37 -22.07
N LEU A 15 -5.05 3.43 -21.58
CA LEU A 15 -5.51 4.51 -20.70
C LEU A 15 -5.23 4.12 -19.25
N PRO A 16 -4.16 4.63 -18.60
CA PRO A 16 -4.03 4.51 -17.16
C PRO A 16 -5.14 5.35 -16.52
N ILE A 17 -6.12 4.68 -15.90
CA ILE A 17 -7.08 5.36 -15.03
C ILE A 17 -6.34 5.60 -13.72
N LEU A 18 -6.06 6.87 -13.40
CA LEU A 18 -5.58 7.24 -12.07
C LEU A 18 -6.74 7.02 -11.09
N THR A 19 -6.65 5.96 -10.29
CA THR A 19 -7.58 5.74 -9.18
C THR A 19 -7.03 6.45 -7.96
N ILE A 20 -7.69 7.52 -7.55
CA ILE A 20 -7.42 8.15 -6.25
C ILE A 20 -8.18 7.34 -5.21
N ALA A 21 -7.45 6.81 -4.22
CA ALA A 21 -8.01 6.13 -3.07
C ALA A 21 -7.38 6.72 -1.81
N ASN A 22 -8.04 6.54 -0.67
CA ASN A 22 -7.50 6.92 0.64
C ASN A 22 -6.45 5.88 1.07
N THR A 23 -5.34 5.91 0.34
CA THR A 23 -4.16 5.11 0.60
C THR A 23 -2.92 5.92 0.24
N GLU A 24 -1.92 5.82 1.10
CA GLU A 24 -0.60 6.39 0.89
C GLU A 24 0.40 5.24 0.94
N LYS A 25 1.44 5.30 0.11
CA LYS A 25 2.35 4.16 -0.05
C LYS A 25 3.80 4.55 -0.23
N ALA A 26 4.69 3.74 0.32
CA ALA A 26 6.11 3.80 0.08
C ALA A 26 6.58 2.47 -0.53
N ILE A 27 7.40 2.54 -1.58
CA ILE A 27 7.98 1.37 -2.24
C ILE A 27 9.49 1.43 -2.02
N PHE A 28 10.07 0.32 -1.58
CA PHE A 28 11.49 0.23 -1.27
C PHE A 28 12.05 -1.13 -1.67
N LEU A 29 13.38 -1.21 -1.74
CA LEU A 29 14.11 -2.47 -1.83
C LEU A 29 14.61 -2.83 -0.44
N ALA A 30 14.42 -4.08 -0.05
CA ALA A 30 14.93 -4.57 1.23
C ALA A 30 16.48 -4.56 1.21
N PRO A 31 17.12 -3.99 2.24
CA PRO A 31 18.56 -3.90 2.32
C PRO A 31 19.20 -5.28 2.48
N GLN A 32 20.53 -5.34 2.35
CA GLN A 32 21.26 -6.53 2.78
C GLN A 32 21.20 -6.66 4.30
N PRO A 33 21.17 -7.88 4.87
CA PRO A 33 21.21 -8.07 6.31
C PRO A 33 22.53 -7.52 6.83
N SER A 34 22.46 -6.54 7.74
CA SER A 34 23.64 -5.98 8.38
C SER A 34 23.60 -6.29 9.87
N SER A 35 24.68 -6.82 10.45
CA SER A 35 24.80 -7.16 11.88
C SER A 35 24.84 -5.94 12.82
N ASN A 36 24.52 -4.73 12.33
CA ASN A 36 24.87 -3.45 12.97
C ASN A 36 24.06 -3.07 14.22
N THR A 37 23.15 -3.90 14.71
CA THR A 37 22.41 -3.62 15.95
C THR A 37 23.25 -3.79 17.23
N ALA A 38 24.51 -4.24 17.15
CA ALA A 38 25.35 -4.51 18.33
C ALA A 38 26.48 -3.50 18.57
N GLN A 39 26.69 -2.51 17.70
CA GLN A 39 27.91 -1.67 17.74
C GLN A 39 27.68 -0.18 18.00
N HIS A 40 26.44 0.31 18.05
CA HIS A 40 26.19 1.71 18.39
C HIS A 40 25.96 1.89 19.91
N PRO A 41 26.85 2.57 20.64
CA PRO A 41 26.84 2.61 22.11
C PRO A 41 25.67 3.42 22.72
N THR A 42 24.99 4.27 21.95
CA THR A 42 23.94 5.18 22.48
C THR A 42 22.51 4.64 22.42
N LEU A 43 22.23 3.63 21.60
CA LEU A 43 20.93 2.97 21.60
C LEU A 43 21.10 1.51 22.01
N ALA A 44 20.86 1.20 23.29
CA ALA A 44 20.57 -0.17 23.66
C ALA A 44 19.41 -0.69 22.76
N PRO A 45 19.32 -2.01 22.44
CA PRO A 45 18.37 -2.55 21.47
C PRO A 45 16.87 -2.40 21.84
N TRP A 46 16.53 -1.59 22.85
CA TRP A 46 15.19 -1.42 23.41
C TRP A 46 14.16 -0.90 22.39
N TYR A 47 14.58 -0.16 21.37
CA TYR A 47 13.67 0.27 20.31
C TYR A 47 13.19 -0.91 19.46
N LEU A 48 14.03 -1.94 19.23
CA LEU A 48 13.63 -3.13 18.46
C LEU A 48 12.58 -3.98 19.19
N THR A 49 12.52 -3.89 20.53
CA THR A 49 11.58 -4.68 21.35
C THR A 49 10.30 -3.92 21.66
N THR A 50 10.27 -2.60 21.47
CA THR A 50 9.11 -1.75 21.78
C THR A 50 8.29 -1.36 20.55
N LEU A 51 8.93 -1.26 19.37
CA LEU A 51 8.21 -0.89 18.14
C LEU A 51 7.26 -2.02 17.68
N PRO A 52 6.08 -1.67 17.14
CA PRO A 52 5.27 -2.64 16.42
C PRO A 52 5.99 -3.12 15.16
N VAL A 53 5.94 -4.43 14.90
CA VAL A 53 6.73 -5.09 13.84
C VAL A 53 5.81 -5.61 12.74
N LEU A 54 6.11 -5.25 11.50
CA LEU A 54 5.56 -5.85 10.28
C LEU A 54 6.58 -6.82 9.70
N THR A 55 6.14 -8.04 9.39
CA THR A 55 6.96 -9.08 8.75
C THR A 55 6.25 -9.65 7.53
N SER A 56 6.94 -10.51 6.79
CA SER A 56 6.33 -11.25 5.66
C SER A 56 5.12 -12.12 6.08
N THR A 57 5.08 -12.56 7.35
CA THR A 57 3.99 -13.40 7.90
C THR A 57 2.96 -12.57 8.66
N ASN A 58 3.40 -11.58 9.43
CA ASN A 58 2.54 -10.59 10.07
C ASN A 58 2.60 -9.28 9.28
N PHE A 59 1.91 -9.28 8.15
CA PHE A 59 2.05 -8.26 7.13
C PHE A 59 1.05 -7.11 7.28
N SER A 60 0.19 -7.11 8.30
CA SER A 60 -0.83 -6.08 8.51
C SER A 60 -1.00 -5.75 9.99
N ILE A 61 -1.02 -4.45 10.30
CA ILE A 61 -1.32 -3.91 11.62
C ILE A 61 -2.48 -2.93 11.48
N ARG A 62 -3.54 -3.17 12.24
CA ARG A 62 -4.68 -2.27 12.33
C ARG A 62 -4.65 -1.51 13.64
N THR A 63 -4.59 -0.18 13.58
CA THR A 63 -4.37 0.66 14.76
C THR A 63 -4.97 2.06 14.60
N HIS A 64 -5.00 2.83 15.67
CA HIS A 64 -5.32 4.26 15.63
C HIS A 64 -4.02 5.05 15.67
N LEU A 65 -3.78 5.84 14.63
CA LEU A 65 -2.66 6.78 14.59
C LEU A 65 -3.12 8.12 15.17
N PRO A 66 -2.36 8.71 16.12
CA PRO A 66 -2.61 10.08 16.53
C PRO A 66 -2.45 10.99 15.31
N ALA A 67 -3.28 12.03 15.22
CA ALA A 67 -3.21 13.03 14.17
C ALA A 67 -3.04 14.41 14.78
N GLN A 68 -2.28 15.26 14.10
CA GLN A 68 -2.07 16.65 14.48
C GLN A 68 -2.18 17.53 13.24
N PHE A 69 -2.69 18.75 13.38
CA PHE A 69 -2.63 19.70 12.27
C PHE A 69 -1.18 20.09 11.97
N PRO A 70 -0.79 20.17 10.69
CA PRO A 70 0.55 20.58 10.31
C PRO A 70 0.83 22.00 10.81
N SER A 71 2.05 22.24 11.29
CA SER A 71 2.52 23.51 11.81
C SER A 71 3.96 23.77 11.36
N ALA A 72 4.45 25.00 11.56
CA ALA A 72 5.84 25.33 11.24
C ALA A 72 6.87 24.51 12.05
N ALA A 73 6.47 24.00 13.23
CA ALA A 73 7.35 23.23 14.12
C ALA A 73 7.25 21.71 13.89
N SER A 74 6.13 21.21 13.40
CA SER A 74 5.93 19.79 13.13
C SER A 74 4.96 19.58 11.97
N PRO A 75 5.30 18.73 10.98
CA PRO A 75 4.43 18.40 9.85
C PRO A 75 3.22 17.54 10.25
N GLY A 76 3.22 16.93 11.43
CA GLY A 76 2.14 16.06 11.91
C GLY A 76 2.59 15.17 13.08
N SER A 77 1.73 14.25 13.50
CA SER A 77 2.10 13.26 14.52
C SER A 77 2.97 12.16 13.90
N GLU A 78 4.08 11.83 14.56
CA GLU A 78 5.02 10.82 14.08
C GLU A 78 4.78 9.47 14.76
N SER A 79 4.83 8.39 13.98
CA SER A 79 4.74 7.02 14.48
C SER A 79 5.76 6.14 13.78
N TRP A 80 6.35 5.21 14.54
CA TRP A 80 7.43 4.37 14.07
C TRP A 80 7.09 2.89 14.12
N TYR A 81 7.56 2.15 13.13
CA TYR A 81 7.34 0.73 12.97
C TYR A 81 8.65 0.06 12.53
N LEU A 82 8.83 -1.20 12.91
CA LEU A 82 9.92 -2.03 12.42
C LEU A 82 9.42 -2.92 11.29
N LEU A 83 10.12 -2.91 10.15
CA LEU A 83 9.94 -3.87 9.08
C LEU A 83 11.04 -4.92 9.23
N ASP A 84 10.69 -6.16 9.53
CA ASP A 84 11.64 -7.23 9.83
C ASP A 84 11.39 -8.48 8.97
N ASP A 85 12.36 -9.38 8.95
CA ASP A 85 12.36 -10.64 8.18
C ASP A 85 12.08 -10.39 6.69
N LEU A 86 12.68 -9.32 6.15
CA LEU A 86 12.61 -8.98 4.74
C LEU A 86 13.60 -9.85 3.95
N ASN A 87 13.25 -10.17 2.71
CA ASN A 87 14.17 -10.84 1.79
C ASN A 87 15.05 -9.78 1.10
N PRO A 88 16.39 -9.86 1.20
CA PRO A 88 17.29 -8.90 0.57
C PRO A 88 17.03 -8.77 -0.94
N ASP A 89 17.17 -7.55 -1.47
CA ASP A 89 16.94 -7.18 -2.87
C ASP A 89 15.51 -7.45 -3.40
N GLN A 90 14.58 -7.87 -2.53
CA GLN A 90 13.17 -7.93 -2.86
C GLN A 90 12.52 -6.56 -2.68
N ARG A 91 11.68 -6.19 -3.64
CA ARG A 91 10.86 -4.98 -3.58
C ARG A 91 9.64 -5.22 -2.70
N TYR A 92 9.34 -4.25 -1.86
CA TYR A 92 8.15 -4.22 -1.01
C TYR A 92 7.40 -2.91 -1.21
N GLU A 93 6.09 -2.94 -1.02
CA GLU A 93 5.24 -1.78 -0.84
C GLU A 93 4.69 -1.81 0.57
N VAL A 94 4.85 -0.73 1.32
CA VAL A 94 4.08 -0.50 2.54
C VAL A 94 3.02 0.53 2.26
N ARG A 95 1.78 0.24 2.66
CA ARG A 95 0.63 1.11 2.46
C ARG A 95 -0.08 1.38 3.78
N VAL A 96 -0.54 2.62 3.94
CA VAL A 96 -1.51 3.02 4.95
C VAL A 96 -2.85 3.17 4.24
N CYS A 97 -3.89 2.55 4.78
CA CYS A 97 -5.27 2.67 4.29
C CYS A 97 -6.16 3.23 5.40
N TRP A 98 -7.04 4.18 5.07
CA TRP A 98 -7.94 4.80 6.04
C TRP A 98 -9.33 5.09 5.46
N ALA A 99 -10.28 5.43 6.34
CA ALA A 99 -11.64 5.76 5.96
C ALA A 99 -11.71 7.12 5.26
N ALA A 100 -12.48 7.20 4.16
CA ALA A 100 -12.70 8.45 3.41
C ALA A 100 -13.34 9.57 4.25
N THR A 101 -14.02 9.21 5.35
CA THR A 101 -14.69 10.14 6.26
C THR A 101 -13.76 10.80 7.28
N GLN A 102 -12.46 10.45 7.28
CA GLN A 102 -11.44 11.06 8.14
C GLN A 102 -10.32 11.66 7.27
N PRO A 103 -10.52 12.87 6.71
CA PRO A 103 -9.53 13.52 5.84
C PRO A 103 -8.20 13.72 6.58
N THR A 104 -7.18 13.04 6.09
CA THR A 104 -5.88 12.94 6.75
C THR A 104 -4.82 12.80 5.66
N ALA A 105 -3.76 13.59 5.77
CA ALA A 105 -2.58 13.46 4.92
C ALA A 105 -1.56 12.57 5.65
N PHE A 106 -1.08 11.55 4.93
CA PHE A 106 -0.05 10.65 5.43
C PHE A 106 1.25 10.87 4.66
N THR A 107 2.38 10.64 5.32
CA THR A 107 3.68 10.53 4.65
C THR A 107 4.42 9.34 5.21
N LEU A 108 4.83 8.42 4.33
CA LEU A 108 5.54 7.21 4.70
C LEU A 108 6.99 7.32 4.23
N THR A 109 7.94 7.08 5.13
CA THR A 109 9.36 7.07 4.80
C THR A 109 10.05 5.89 5.47
N THR A 110 10.83 5.14 4.71
CA THR A 110 11.63 4.03 5.22
C THR A 110 13.08 4.45 5.35
N TYR A 111 13.69 4.08 6.47
CA TYR A 111 15.09 4.35 6.78
C TYR A 111 15.82 3.07 7.15
N THR A 112 17.10 3.02 6.80
CA THR A 112 17.99 2.01 7.40
C THR A 112 18.30 2.38 8.84
N VAL A 113 18.72 1.40 9.64
CA VAL A 113 19.12 1.67 11.04
C VAL A 113 20.28 2.68 11.10
N PRO A 114 21.35 2.56 10.30
CA PRO A 114 22.42 3.56 10.27
C PRO A 114 21.93 4.97 9.91
N GLU A 115 21.05 5.11 8.91
CA GLU A 115 20.50 6.42 8.52
C GLU A 115 19.78 7.11 9.67
N VAL A 116 18.96 6.38 10.43
CA VAL A 116 18.32 6.94 11.61
C VAL A 116 19.36 7.34 12.63
N LEU A 117 20.35 6.47 12.90
CA LEU A 117 21.38 6.72 13.90
C LEU A 117 22.29 7.93 13.59
N ASP A 118 22.46 8.25 12.32
CA ASP A 118 23.30 9.37 11.87
C ASP A 118 22.53 10.71 11.87
N ASP A 119 21.20 10.69 12.01
CA ASP A 119 20.33 11.85 12.00
C ASP A 119 19.72 12.13 13.39
N ALA A 120 20.08 13.29 13.97
CA ALA A 120 19.65 13.68 15.29
C ALA A 120 18.13 13.88 15.42
N ASP A 121 17.46 14.38 14.37
CA ASP A 121 16.03 14.60 14.37
C ASP A 121 15.28 13.25 14.31
N LEU A 122 15.78 12.31 13.50
CA LEU A 122 15.20 10.96 13.40
C LEU A 122 15.35 10.17 14.69
N ILE A 123 16.53 10.16 15.33
CA ILE A 123 16.70 9.51 16.64
C ILE A 123 15.80 10.15 17.68
N THR A 124 15.72 11.48 17.72
CA THR A 124 14.92 12.19 18.72
C THR A 124 13.45 11.80 18.58
N SER A 125 12.91 11.82 17.37
CA SER A 125 11.54 11.37 17.09
C SER A 125 11.31 9.90 17.44
N LEU A 126 12.21 9.00 17.00
CA LEU A 126 12.11 7.58 17.28
C LEU A 126 12.11 7.29 18.79
N SER A 127 13.02 7.94 19.53
CA SER A 127 13.14 7.76 20.97
C SER A 127 11.90 8.29 21.71
N ALA A 128 11.37 9.44 21.30
CA ALA A 128 10.15 10.00 21.87
C ALA A 128 8.94 9.08 21.62
N TYR A 129 8.80 8.55 20.41
CA TYR A 129 7.75 7.59 20.09
C TYR A 129 7.89 6.32 20.92
N ALA A 130 9.07 5.71 20.94
CA ALA A 130 9.30 4.44 21.63
C ALA A 130 9.16 4.58 23.16
N ALA A 131 9.50 5.73 23.74
CA ALA A 131 9.25 6.03 25.15
C ALA A 131 7.75 6.16 25.51
N SER A 132 6.91 6.52 24.54
CA SER A 132 5.45 6.57 24.71
C SER A 132 4.77 5.20 24.60
N GLN A 133 5.48 4.19 24.08
CA GLN A 133 4.95 2.85 23.91
C GLN A 133 5.00 2.07 25.23
N LYS A 134 4.02 1.19 25.42
CA LYS A 134 4.08 0.21 26.51
C LYS A 134 5.06 -0.91 26.11
N PRO A 135 5.89 -1.40 27.05
CA PRO A 135 6.69 -2.59 26.80
C PRO A 135 5.80 -3.75 26.36
N ARG A 136 6.19 -4.46 25.30
CA ARG A 136 5.43 -5.59 24.76
C ARG A 136 5.66 -6.83 25.61
N GLU A 137 4.60 -7.41 26.17
CA GLU A 137 4.67 -8.67 26.94
C GLU A 137 5.05 -9.88 26.05
N ASP A 138 4.70 -9.83 24.76
CA ASP A 138 4.99 -10.87 23.76
C ASP A 138 6.30 -10.65 22.98
N ALA A 139 7.27 -9.89 23.51
CA ALA A 139 8.59 -9.76 22.90
C ALA A 139 9.39 -11.05 23.15
N ASP A 140 8.92 -12.16 22.57
CA ASP A 140 9.64 -13.42 22.49
C ASP A 140 10.82 -13.19 21.53
N ALA A 141 11.89 -12.65 22.11
CA ALA A 141 13.06 -12.11 21.43
C ALA A 141 13.90 -13.24 20.83
N LYS A 142 13.40 -13.84 19.75
CA LYS A 142 14.23 -14.46 18.73
C LYS A 142 14.40 -13.47 17.59
N THR A 143 14.87 -12.28 17.91
CA THR A 143 15.38 -11.36 16.91
C THR A 143 16.59 -12.04 16.28
N LYS A 144 16.42 -12.63 15.10
CA LYS A 144 17.57 -13.13 14.34
C LYS A 144 18.53 -11.95 14.17
N THR A 145 19.78 -12.16 14.58
CA THR A 145 20.83 -11.14 14.53
C THR A 145 21.14 -10.72 13.09
N GLU A 146 20.76 -11.53 12.11
CA GLU A 146 21.02 -11.34 10.68
C GLU A 146 19.73 -11.43 9.85
N SER A 147 18.79 -10.49 10.06
CA SER A 147 17.67 -10.29 9.14
C SER A 147 17.73 -8.89 8.52
N SER A 148 17.28 -8.76 7.27
CA SER A 148 17.13 -7.46 6.62
C SER A 148 15.99 -6.70 7.29
N LYS A 149 16.31 -5.51 7.81
CA LYS A 149 15.41 -4.66 8.59
C LYS A 149 15.39 -3.23 8.07
N LEU A 150 14.23 -2.59 8.20
CA LEU A 150 14.05 -1.16 7.96
C LEU A 150 13.17 -0.56 9.06
N LEU A 151 13.39 0.72 9.34
CA LEU A 151 12.51 1.51 10.19
C LEU A 151 11.54 2.28 9.30
N LEU A 152 10.25 2.20 9.59
CA LEU A 152 9.21 2.95 8.91
C LEU A 152 8.75 4.10 9.80
N ARG A 153 8.87 5.32 9.29
CA ARG A 153 8.27 6.53 9.86
C ARG A 153 6.97 6.83 9.13
N VAL A 154 5.90 7.03 9.89
CA VAL A 154 4.59 7.46 9.41
C VAL A 154 4.27 8.81 10.04
N ILE A 155 4.14 9.85 9.21
CA ILE A 155 3.67 11.17 9.63
C ILE A 155 2.18 11.25 9.33
N THR A 156 1.40 11.62 10.33
CA THR A 156 -0.06 11.70 10.27
C THR A 156 -0.50 13.14 10.52
N ALA A 157 -0.98 13.81 9.48
CA ALA A 157 -1.42 15.19 9.51
C ALA A 157 -2.94 15.27 9.30
N ALA A 158 -3.66 15.90 10.21
CA ALA A 158 -5.09 16.15 10.03
C ALA A 158 -5.28 17.14 8.86
N ASP A 159 -6.15 16.81 7.90
CA ASP A 159 -6.34 17.59 6.67
C ASP A 159 -7.82 17.94 6.45
N TYR A 160 -8.39 18.67 7.41
CA TYR A 160 -9.75 19.18 7.33
C TYR A 160 -9.89 20.53 8.04
N PHE A 161 -10.99 21.22 7.76
CA PHE A 161 -11.40 22.40 8.50
C PHE A 161 -12.83 22.23 9.00
N THR A 162 -13.09 22.57 10.26
CA THR A 162 -14.42 22.47 10.88
C THR A 162 -14.65 23.62 11.85
N GLU A 163 -15.92 23.99 12.03
CA GLU A 163 -16.32 24.99 13.04
C GLU A 163 -16.21 24.46 14.48
N ASN A 164 -16.11 23.13 14.63
CA ASN A 164 -15.92 22.52 15.92
C ASN A 164 -14.50 22.79 16.46
N LYS A 165 -14.39 23.79 17.33
CA LYS A 165 -13.13 24.20 17.97
C LYS A 165 -12.39 23.06 18.67
N LYS A 166 -13.11 22.07 19.21
CA LYS A 166 -12.49 20.92 19.88
C LYS A 166 -11.70 20.08 18.88
N LEU A 167 -12.30 19.78 17.73
CA LEU A 167 -11.66 19.02 16.66
C LEU A 167 -10.51 19.81 16.01
N MET A 168 -10.68 21.13 15.86
CA MET A 168 -9.62 22.01 15.33
C MET A 168 -8.41 22.14 16.29
N THR A 169 -8.59 21.87 17.58
CA THR A 169 -7.50 21.99 18.58
C THR A 169 -6.85 20.63 18.87
N ASN A 170 -7.66 19.56 18.89
CA ASN A 170 -7.19 18.20 19.14
C ASN A 170 -7.91 17.24 18.17
N PRO A 171 -7.29 16.95 17.01
CA PRO A 171 -7.84 15.99 16.05
C PRO A 171 -8.03 14.61 16.67
N GLU A 172 -9.08 13.91 16.24
CA GLU A 172 -9.28 12.53 16.65
C GLU A 172 -8.26 11.61 15.97
N PRO A 173 -7.77 10.56 16.66
CA PRO A 173 -6.93 9.54 16.05
C PRO A 173 -7.63 8.87 14.86
N VAL A 174 -6.85 8.56 13.83
CA VAL A 174 -7.34 8.01 12.57
C VAL A 174 -7.15 6.51 12.58
N TYR A 175 -8.22 5.76 12.28
CA TYR A 175 -8.14 4.32 12.20
C TYR A 175 -7.55 3.89 10.86
N VAL A 176 -6.43 3.17 10.93
CA VAL A 176 -5.64 2.80 9.76
C VAL A 176 -5.34 1.31 9.73
N ASP A 177 -5.12 0.81 8.51
CA ASP A 177 -4.53 -0.50 8.24
C ASP A 177 -3.18 -0.28 7.56
N LEU A 178 -2.09 -0.60 8.27
CA LEU A 178 -0.74 -0.63 7.71
C LEU A 178 -0.48 -2.00 7.14
N ILE A 179 -0.13 -2.09 5.86
CA ILE A 179 0.07 -3.36 5.17
C ILE A 179 1.42 -3.37 4.46
N LEU A 180 2.24 -4.39 4.72
CA LEU A 180 3.51 -4.67 4.05
C LEU A 180 3.29 -5.74 2.96
N ASP A 181 3.40 -5.39 1.69
CA ASP A 181 3.17 -6.29 0.56
C ASP A 181 4.47 -6.57 -0.22
N PRO A 182 4.94 -7.83 -0.27
CA PRO A 182 6.08 -8.21 -1.10
C PRO A 182 5.73 -8.22 -2.60
N PHE A 183 6.67 -7.79 -3.44
CA PHE A 183 6.53 -7.94 -4.89
C PHE A 183 6.97 -9.34 -5.33
N LEU A 184 6.22 -9.96 -6.23
CA LEU A 184 6.68 -11.12 -6.99
C LEU A 184 7.55 -10.64 -8.14
N PHE A 185 8.73 -11.25 -8.26
CA PHE A 185 9.72 -10.94 -9.30
C PHE A 185 10.08 -9.45 -9.39
N ASN A 186 9.89 -8.69 -8.29
CA ASN A 186 10.08 -7.24 -8.21
C ASN A 186 9.22 -6.40 -9.18
N VAL A 187 8.17 -6.99 -9.77
CA VAL A 187 7.28 -6.32 -10.73
C VAL A 187 5.89 -6.06 -10.13
N LEU A 188 5.27 -7.04 -9.49
CA LEU A 188 3.85 -6.98 -9.09
C LEU A 188 3.69 -7.23 -7.58
N PRO A 189 2.92 -6.41 -6.84
CA PRO A 189 2.55 -6.71 -5.46
C PRO A 189 1.83 -8.06 -5.35
N ARG A 190 2.11 -8.83 -4.31
CA ARG A 190 1.52 -10.17 -4.12
C ARG A 190 0.02 -10.11 -3.92
N SER A 191 -0.50 -9.09 -3.26
CA SER A 191 -1.95 -8.93 -3.10
C SER A 191 -2.70 -8.71 -4.43
N LEU A 192 -2.00 -8.32 -5.50
CA LEU A 192 -2.61 -8.06 -6.81
C LEU A 192 -2.73 -9.33 -7.69
N VAL A 193 -2.06 -10.43 -7.33
CA VAL A 193 -2.04 -11.68 -8.09
C VAL A 193 -3.45 -12.23 -8.36
N PRO A 194 -4.37 -12.32 -7.37
CA PRO A 194 -5.72 -12.83 -7.62
C PRO A 194 -6.49 -11.97 -8.62
N THR A 195 -6.32 -10.65 -8.55
CA THR A 195 -6.98 -9.70 -9.47
C THR A 195 -6.47 -9.87 -10.89
N VAL A 196 -5.15 -9.96 -11.07
CA VAL A 196 -4.55 -10.21 -12.40
C VAL A 196 -5.00 -11.56 -12.95
N GLY A 197 -4.99 -12.61 -12.13
CA GLY A 197 -5.46 -13.93 -12.51
C GLY A 197 -6.94 -13.94 -12.93
N TYR A 198 -7.79 -13.22 -12.19
CA TYR A 198 -9.19 -13.05 -12.53
C TYR A 198 -9.39 -12.35 -13.87
N ILE A 199 -8.70 -11.22 -14.11
CA ILE A 199 -8.79 -10.48 -15.37
C ILE A 199 -8.30 -11.35 -16.53
N ALA A 200 -7.20 -12.08 -16.34
CA ALA A 200 -6.64 -12.99 -17.34
C ALA A 200 -7.62 -14.10 -17.74
N ALA A 201 -8.46 -14.58 -16.83
CA ALA A 201 -9.51 -15.56 -17.12
C ALA A 201 -10.76 -14.91 -17.74
N LEU A 202 -11.14 -13.71 -17.26
CA LEU A 202 -12.34 -13.00 -17.69
C LEU A 202 -12.25 -12.54 -19.14
N VAL A 203 -11.09 -12.06 -19.59
CA VAL A 203 -10.90 -11.53 -20.95
C VAL A 203 -11.17 -12.58 -22.05
N PRO A 204 -10.59 -13.80 -22.00
CA PRO A 204 -10.92 -14.86 -22.96
C PRO A 204 -12.40 -15.26 -22.96
N VAL A 205 -13.01 -15.37 -21.77
CA VAL A 205 -14.43 -15.74 -21.64
C VAL A 205 -15.31 -14.67 -22.29
N ALA A 206 -15.08 -13.40 -21.99
CA ALA A 206 -15.80 -12.29 -22.60
C ALA A 206 -15.63 -12.28 -24.13
N TRP A 207 -14.43 -12.58 -24.64
CA TRP A 207 -14.17 -12.68 -26.06
C TRP A 207 -14.97 -13.81 -26.75
N VAL A 208 -15.02 -14.99 -26.14
CA VAL A 208 -15.82 -16.13 -26.64
C VAL A 208 -17.31 -15.77 -26.66
N VAL A 209 -17.82 -15.20 -25.57
CA VAL A 209 -19.22 -14.76 -25.47
C VAL A 209 -19.54 -13.69 -26.52
N ALA A 210 -18.69 -12.69 -26.69
CA ALA A 210 -18.88 -11.65 -27.69
C ALA A 210 -18.92 -12.23 -29.12
N ARG A 211 -18.07 -13.22 -29.42
CA ARG A 211 -18.08 -13.91 -30.72
C ARG A 211 -19.39 -14.67 -30.93
N TRP A 212 -19.88 -15.38 -29.91
CA TRP A 212 -21.15 -16.09 -29.96
C TRP A 212 -22.34 -15.16 -30.20
N VAL A 213 -22.46 -14.07 -29.43
CA VAL A 213 -23.53 -13.07 -29.58
C VAL A 213 -23.49 -12.42 -30.95
N SER A 214 -22.30 -12.03 -31.44
CA SER A 214 -22.16 -11.43 -32.77
C SER A 214 -22.61 -12.38 -33.89
N GLY A 215 -22.32 -13.68 -33.75
CA GLY A 215 -22.79 -14.71 -34.67
C GLY A 215 -24.32 -14.86 -34.65
N ALA A 216 -24.92 -14.85 -33.47
CA ALA A 216 -26.37 -14.91 -33.31
C ALA A 216 -27.07 -13.68 -33.92
N MET A 217 -26.58 -12.46 -33.67
CA MET A 217 -27.14 -11.24 -34.26
C MET A 217 -27.07 -11.25 -35.79
N VAL A 218 -25.93 -11.68 -36.37
CA VAL A 218 -25.79 -11.79 -37.83
C VAL A 218 -26.76 -12.84 -38.40
N ARG A 219 -26.97 -13.96 -37.69
CA ARG A 219 -27.94 -14.98 -38.11
C ARG A 219 -29.38 -14.44 -38.11
N VAL A 220 -29.78 -13.69 -37.07
CA VAL A 220 -31.11 -13.07 -36.99
C VAL A 220 -31.30 -12.02 -38.09
N ALA A 221 -30.29 -11.18 -38.34
CA ALA A 221 -30.35 -10.17 -39.40
C ALA A 221 -30.57 -10.79 -40.80
N ARG A 222 -29.82 -11.85 -41.12
CA ARG A 222 -29.96 -12.56 -42.41
C ARG A 222 -31.29 -13.29 -42.54
N GLY A 223 -31.78 -13.89 -41.45
CA GLY A 223 -33.09 -14.56 -41.44
C GLY A 223 -34.26 -13.59 -41.67
N GLY A 224 -34.11 -12.30 -41.35
CA GLY A 224 -35.10 -11.26 -41.65
C GLY A 224 -35.13 -10.83 -43.12
N GLU A 225 -33.99 -10.86 -43.82
CA GLU A 225 -33.89 -10.58 -45.25
C GLU A 225 -34.61 -11.66 -46.09
N ASP A 226 -34.40 -12.94 -45.77
CA ASP A 226 -34.99 -14.06 -46.52
C ASP A 226 -36.53 -14.11 -46.45
N VAL A 227 -37.12 -13.61 -45.35
CA VAL A 227 -38.58 -13.53 -45.18
C VAL A 227 -39.19 -12.38 -46.00
N ASN A 228 -38.45 -11.29 -46.20
CA ASN A 228 -38.93 -10.14 -46.97
C ASN A 228 -38.90 -10.43 -48.48
N VAL A 229 -37.85 -11.10 -48.97
CA VAL A 229 -37.71 -11.51 -50.39
C VAL A 229 -38.80 -12.49 -50.83
N LYS A 230 -39.25 -13.39 -49.94
CA LYS A 230 -40.36 -14.33 -50.25
C LYS A 230 -41.75 -13.70 -50.28
N LYS A 231 -41.93 -12.47 -49.79
CA LYS A 231 -43.25 -11.80 -49.69
C LYS A 231 -43.58 -10.92 -50.90
N HIS A 232 -42.68 -10.82 -51.87
CA HIS A 232 -42.83 -9.99 -53.07
C HIS A 232 -42.85 -10.78 -54.39
N ASN A 233 -42.99 -12.11 -54.30
CA ASN A 233 -43.25 -12.99 -55.44
C ASN A 233 -44.64 -13.61 -55.32
#